data_AF-A0A226MDG1-F1
#
_entry.id   AF-A0A226MDG1-F1
#
_cell.length_a   1.000
_cell.length_b   1.000
_cell.length_c   1.000
_cell.angle_alpha   90.00
_cell.angle_beta   90.00
_cell.angle_gamma   90.00
#
_symmetry.space_group_name_H-M   'P 1'
#
loop_
_entity.id
_entity.type
_entity.pdbx_description
1 polymer ?
#
loop_
_entity_poly.entity_id
_entity_poly.type
_entity_poly.pdbx_seq_one_letter_code
_entity_poly.pdbx_strand_id
1 'polypeptide(L)'
;MELRAAAAALWVLCGLLLQPGKAERPPGSHLDETAIAAEFCRIDRPLCHDEDEQLSFEAVRNIHKQMDDDANGNVDVEESDEFLREDLNYHDPTVKHSTFHGEDKLISVEDLWKAWKTSEVYNWTVDEVVQWLITYVELPQYEETFRKLQLSGHAMPRLAVNNATMMGTVLKMTDRSHRQKLQLKALDTVLFGPPL
;
A
#
# COMPACT_ATOMS: atom_id res chain seq x y z
N MET A 1 -23.11 -60.22 39.23
CA MET A 1 -21.66 -60.49 39.27
C MET A 1 -21.14 -60.24 37.87
N GLU A 2 -21.02 -58.97 37.52
CA GLU A 2 -19.75 -58.23 37.58
C GLU A 2 -18.70 -58.86 36.66
N LEU A 3 -18.44 -58.23 35.51
CA LEU A 3 -17.10 -57.72 35.24
C LEU A 3 -17.17 -56.66 34.13
N ARG A 4 -17.03 -55.41 34.59
CA ARG A 4 -16.71 -54.21 33.82
C ARG A 4 -15.41 -54.42 33.02
N ALA A 5 -15.37 -53.92 31.78
CA ALA A 5 -14.29 -53.12 31.19
C ALA A 5 -14.18 -53.36 29.68
N ALA A 6 -14.85 -52.53 28.89
CA ALA A 6 -14.47 -52.31 27.48
C ALA A 6 -15.01 -50.96 26.99
N ALA A 7 -14.74 -49.88 27.73
CA ALA A 7 -15.08 -48.52 27.31
C ALA A 7 -14.00 -47.55 27.77
N ALA A 8 -12.75 -47.79 27.33
CA ALA A 8 -11.64 -46.88 27.66
C ALA A 8 -10.51 -46.85 26.61
N ALA A 9 -10.74 -47.27 25.36
CA ALA A 9 -9.65 -47.38 24.38
C ALA A 9 -9.89 -46.69 23.03
N LEU A 10 -10.94 -45.87 22.86
CA LEU A 10 -11.17 -45.18 21.58
C LEU A 10 -11.29 -43.65 21.64
N TRP A 11 -11.00 -43.03 22.79
CA TRP A 11 -11.07 -41.56 22.94
C TRP A 11 -9.71 -40.86 23.01
N VAL A 12 -8.59 -41.57 22.88
CA VAL A 12 -7.24 -40.97 23.01
C VAL A 12 -6.53 -40.77 21.66
N LEU A 13 -7.09 -41.25 20.54
CA LEU A 13 -6.48 -41.12 19.21
C LEU A 13 -7.06 -40.01 18.32
N CYS A 14 -7.98 -39.18 18.84
CA CYS A 14 -8.61 -38.08 18.08
C CYS A 14 -8.40 -36.69 18.72
N GLY A 15 -7.52 -36.57 19.72
CA GLY A 15 -7.30 -35.34 20.49
C GLY A 15 -5.96 -34.63 20.29
N LEU A 16 -5.12 -35.08 19.36
CA LEU A 16 -3.74 -34.55 19.18
C LEU A 16 -3.47 -33.89 17.80
N LEU A 17 -4.52 -33.64 17.00
CA LEU A 17 -4.38 -32.97 15.69
C LEU A 17 -5.07 -31.60 15.59
N LEU A 18 -5.50 -31.01 16.70
CA LEU A 18 -5.80 -29.58 16.74
C LEU A 18 -4.77 -28.84 17.58
N GLN A 19 -3.60 -28.60 16.99
CA GLN A 19 -2.90 -27.35 17.25
C GLN A 19 -3.28 -26.38 16.14
N PRO A 20 -3.66 -25.12 16.45
CA PRO A 20 -3.69 -24.10 15.42
C PRO A 20 -2.25 -23.97 14.93
N GLY A 21 -2.00 -24.43 13.71
CA GLY A 21 -0.72 -24.27 13.04
C GLY A 21 -0.40 -22.78 13.03
N LYS A 22 0.56 -22.39 13.86
CA LYS A 22 1.18 -21.08 13.78
C LYS A 22 1.77 -21.04 12.37
N ALA A 23 1.22 -20.19 11.51
CA ALA A 23 1.77 -19.96 10.19
C ALA A 23 3.20 -19.44 10.37
N GLU A 24 4.18 -20.33 10.23
CA GLU A 24 5.58 -19.92 10.12
C GLU A 24 5.72 -19.17 8.79
N ARG A 25 5.70 -17.83 8.89
CA ARG A 25 6.17 -16.95 7.83
C ARG A 25 7.63 -17.32 7.52
N PRO A 26 8.04 -17.27 6.24
CA PRO A 26 9.40 -17.61 5.85
C PRO A 26 10.43 -16.74 6.60
N PRO A 27 11.59 -17.31 6.99
CA PRO A 27 12.58 -16.68 7.87
C PRO A 27 13.32 -15.47 7.25
N GLY A 28 12.98 -15.07 6.02
CA GLY A 28 13.47 -13.83 5.41
C GLY A 28 12.63 -12.59 5.69
N SER A 29 11.34 -12.75 6.05
CA SER A 29 10.40 -11.61 6.15
C SER A 29 10.68 -10.65 7.33
N HIS A 30 11.14 -11.18 8.46
CA HIS A 30 11.33 -10.36 9.67
C HIS A 30 12.56 -9.44 9.57
N LEU A 31 13.59 -9.84 8.82
CA LEU A 31 14.81 -9.04 8.65
C LEU A 31 14.53 -7.81 7.78
N ASP A 32 13.76 -7.99 6.71
CA ASP A 32 13.31 -6.90 5.84
C ASP A 32 12.39 -5.93 6.60
N GLU A 33 11.44 -6.44 7.39
CA GLU A 33 10.51 -5.61 8.18
C GLU A 33 11.26 -4.74 9.21
N THR A 34 12.28 -5.30 9.88
CA THR A 34 13.13 -4.53 10.80
C THR A 34 14.00 -3.49 10.10
N ALA A 35 14.48 -3.78 8.88
CA ALA A 35 15.29 -2.84 8.12
C ALA A 35 14.44 -1.65 7.62
N ILE A 36 13.22 -1.91 7.15
CA ILE A 36 12.26 -0.88 6.71
C ILE A 36 11.89 0.03 7.87
N ALA A 37 11.58 -0.53 9.04
CA ALA A 37 11.27 0.27 10.23
C ALA A 37 12.46 1.15 10.66
N ALA A 38 13.70 0.63 10.61
CA ALA A 38 14.89 1.39 10.93
C ALA A 38 15.16 2.52 9.91
N GLU A 39 14.98 2.24 8.62
CA GLU A 39 15.05 3.23 7.55
C GLU A 39 14.00 4.33 7.75
N PHE A 40 12.76 3.95 8.06
CA PHE A 40 11.70 4.92 8.30
C PHE A 40 11.99 5.80 9.52
N CYS A 41 12.52 5.24 10.61
CA CYS A 41 12.93 6.03 11.77
C CYS A 41 14.10 6.97 11.50
N ARG A 42 14.93 6.70 10.48
CA ARG A 42 15.95 7.64 10.00
C ARG A 42 15.32 8.80 9.23
N ILE A 43 14.35 8.52 8.37
CA ILE A 43 13.69 9.50 7.50
C ILE A 43 12.68 10.37 8.26
N ASP A 44 11.84 9.75 9.08
CA ASP A 44 10.71 10.41 9.75
C ASP A 44 10.55 9.89 11.18
N ARG A 45 11.53 10.22 12.02
CA ARG A 45 11.57 9.82 13.43
C ARG A 45 10.27 10.05 14.20
N PRO A 46 9.52 11.16 14.02
CA PRO A 46 8.26 11.37 14.72
C PRO A 46 7.16 10.35 14.39
N LEU A 47 7.08 9.90 13.14
CA LEU A 47 6.00 9.01 12.67
C LEU A 47 6.40 7.54 12.60
N CYS A 48 7.69 7.23 12.75
CA CYS A 48 8.19 5.89 12.49
C CYS A 48 7.71 4.79 13.45
N HIS A 49 6.96 5.13 14.49
CA HIS A 49 6.32 4.19 15.41
C HIS A 49 4.80 4.12 15.24
N ASP A 50 4.23 4.90 14.31
CA ASP A 50 2.84 4.81 13.93
C ASP A 50 2.66 3.70 12.89
N GLU A 51 1.76 2.75 13.17
CA GLU A 51 1.57 1.56 12.32
C GLU A 51 0.97 1.92 10.95
N ASP A 52 0.05 2.88 10.90
CA ASP A 52 -0.56 3.30 9.64
C ASP A 52 0.46 4.03 8.76
N GLU A 53 1.31 4.87 9.36
CA GLU A 53 2.39 5.56 8.66
C GLU A 53 3.50 4.60 8.20
N GLN A 54 3.83 3.58 8.99
CA GLN A 54 4.76 2.52 8.56
C GLN A 54 4.24 1.80 7.31
N LEU A 55 2.96 1.43 7.29
CA LEU A 55 2.34 0.79 6.13
C LEU A 55 2.30 1.73 4.91
N SER A 56 2.06 3.03 5.12
CA SER A 56 2.09 4.02 4.05
C SER A 56 3.51 4.28 3.54
N PHE A 57 4.51 4.29 4.41
CA PHE A 57 5.92 4.38 4.02
C PHE A 57 6.37 3.16 3.22
N GLU A 58 5.99 1.95 3.64
CA GLU A 58 6.21 0.73 2.87
C GLU A 58 5.55 0.80 1.48
N ALA A 59 4.34 1.35 1.41
CA ALA A 59 3.67 1.55 0.13
C ALA A 59 4.41 2.57 -0.76
N VAL A 60 4.91 3.68 -0.21
CA VAL A 60 5.76 4.64 -0.93
C VAL A 60 7.04 3.98 -1.46
N ARG A 61 7.70 3.13 -0.66
CA ARG A 61 8.85 2.34 -1.13
C ARG A 61 8.50 1.42 -2.29
N ASN A 62 7.34 0.78 -2.24
CA ASN A 62 6.87 -0.08 -3.32
C ASN A 62 6.53 0.71 -4.59
N ILE A 63 6.06 1.96 -4.47
CA ILE A 63 5.85 2.85 -5.62
C ILE A 63 7.21 3.27 -6.19
N HIS A 64 8.14 3.71 -5.36
CA HIS A 64 9.51 4.06 -5.77
C HIS A 64 10.19 2.91 -6.52
N LYS A 65 10.11 1.69 -5.96
CA LYS A 65 10.65 0.48 -6.58
C LYS A 65 10.00 0.11 -7.92
N GLN A 66 8.77 0.53 -8.18
CA GLN A 66 8.14 0.31 -9.49
C GLN A 66 8.66 1.27 -10.56
N MET A 67 9.32 2.35 -10.16
CA MET A 67 9.90 3.35 -11.06
C MET A 67 11.42 3.19 -11.19
N ASP A 68 12.12 2.76 -10.13
CA ASP A 68 13.56 2.53 -10.08
C ASP A 68 13.93 1.19 -10.76
N ASP A 69 14.03 1.20 -12.08
CA ASP A 69 14.19 0.02 -12.93
C ASP A 69 15.59 -0.61 -12.83
N ASP A 70 16.63 0.20 -12.63
CA ASP A 70 18.00 -0.30 -12.44
C ASP A 70 18.31 -0.67 -10.97
N ALA A 71 17.39 -0.35 -10.06
CA ALA A 71 17.46 -0.58 -8.62
C ALA A 71 18.70 0.05 -7.95
N ASN A 72 19.15 1.20 -8.44
CA ASN A 72 20.28 1.94 -7.87
C ASN A 72 19.90 2.73 -6.60
N GLY A 73 18.60 2.82 -6.28
CA GLY A 73 18.06 3.52 -5.11
C GLY A 73 17.55 4.93 -5.40
N ASN A 74 17.56 5.37 -6.65
CA ASN A 74 17.03 6.66 -7.09
C ASN A 74 16.28 6.47 -8.40
N VAL A 75 15.19 7.21 -8.56
CA VAL A 75 14.47 7.30 -9.84
C VAL A 75 15.02 8.49 -10.61
N ASP A 76 15.55 8.25 -11.79
CA ASP A 76 16.02 9.31 -12.67
C ASP A 76 14.95 9.80 -13.68
N VAL A 77 15.37 10.76 -14.51
CA VAL A 77 14.52 11.42 -15.50
C VAL A 77 14.03 10.47 -16.59
N GLU A 78 14.85 9.51 -16.99
CA GLU A 78 14.52 8.54 -18.05
C GLU A 78 13.58 7.46 -17.49
N GLU A 79 13.88 6.95 -16.31
CA GLU A 79 13.06 5.97 -15.58
C GLU A 79 11.64 6.48 -15.30
N SER A 80 11.51 7.70 -14.78
CA SER A 80 10.20 8.30 -14.53
C SER A 80 9.41 8.60 -15.82
N ASP A 81 10.08 8.97 -16.92
CA ASP A 81 9.43 9.22 -18.21
C ASP A 81 8.89 7.93 -18.83
N GLU A 82 9.64 6.82 -18.73
CA GLU A 82 9.20 5.48 -19.15
C GLU A 82 7.99 5.04 -18.32
N PHE A 83 8.09 5.07 -16.99
CA PHE A 83 6.97 4.70 -16.10
C PHE A 83 5.69 5.50 -16.37
N LEU A 84 5.80 6.82 -16.60
CA LEU A 84 4.62 7.66 -16.86
C LEU A 84 3.92 7.28 -18.16
N ARG A 85 4.67 6.89 -19.19
CA ARG A 85 4.13 6.51 -20.49
C ARG A 85 3.59 5.08 -20.49
N GLU A 86 4.28 4.16 -19.84
CA GLU A 86 3.99 2.73 -19.91
C GLU A 86 2.97 2.28 -18.86
N ASP A 87 3.15 2.67 -17.59
CA ASP A 87 2.30 2.23 -16.49
C ASP A 87 1.09 3.15 -16.25
N LEU A 88 1.31 4.47 -16.29
CA LEU A 88 0.25 5.47 -16.11
C LEU A 88 -0.42 5.89 -17.42
N ASN A 89 0.11 5.46 -18.58
CA ASN A 89 -0.45 5.70 -19.90
C ASN A 89 -0.65 7.20 -20.23
N TYR A 90 0.28 8.05 -19.81
CA TYR A 90 0.32 9.47 -20.17
C TYR A 90 0.94 9.67 -21.56
N HIS A 91 0.17 10.28 -22.47
CA HIS A 91 0.66 10.59 -23.83
C HIS A 91 1.59 11.82 -23.89
N ASP A 92 1.50 12.73 -22.91
CA ASP A 92 2.40 13.87 -22.77
C ASP A 92 2.77 14.06 -21.29
N PRO A 93 3.87 13.46 -20.82
CA PRO A 93 4.28 13.53 -19.42
C PRO A 93 4.97 14.84 -19.06
N THR A 94 5.21 15.78 -19.98
CA THR A 94 6.10 16.95 -19.73
C THR A 94 5.72 17.79 -18.50
N VAL A 95 4.43 18.01 -18.26
CA VAL A 95 3.94 18.76 -17.08
C VAL A 95 4.14 17.96 -15.79
N LYS A 96 3.95 16.64 -15.85
CA LYS A 96 4.09 15.73 -14.71
C LYS A 96 5.56 15.47 -14.38
N HIS A 97 6.41 15.38 -15.41
CA HIS A 97 7.85 15.22 -15.32
C HIS A 97 8.50 16.40 -14.57
N SER A 98 8.14 17.63 -14.92
CA SER A 98 8.61 18.82 -14.21
C SER A 98 8.07 18.93 -12.77
N THR A 99 6.89 18.38 -12.49
CA THR A 99 6.33 18.33 -11.12
C THR A 99 7.06 17.28 -10.26
N PHE A 100 7.42 16.14 -10.85
CA PHE A 100 8.06 15.03 -10.12
C PHE A 100 9.52 15.32 -9.79
N HIS A 101 10.28 15.83 -10.76
CA HIS A 101 11.72 16.10 -10.60
C HIS A 101 12.01 17.54 -10.12
N GLY A 102 11.31 18.55 -10.64
CA GLY A 102 11.66 19.93 -10.37
C GLY A 102 13.12 20.25 -10.75
N GLU A 103 13.94 20.60 -9.75
CA GLU A 103 15.39 20.78 -9.92
C GLU A 103 16.21 19.51 -9.63
N ASP A 104 15.60 18.50 -8.99
CA ASP A 104 16.25 17.26 -8.61
C ASP A 104 16.11 16.20 -9.71
N LYS A 105 17.25 15.63 -10.11
CA LYS A 105 17.30 14.63 -11.18
C LYS A 105 17.27 13.20 -10.68
N LEU A 106 17.39 12.99 -9.37
CA LEU A 106 17.48 11.67 -8.75
C LEU A 106 16.56 11.63 -7.52
N ILE A 107 15.37 11.05 -7.68
CA ILE A 107 14.38 11.00 -6.61
C ILE A 107 14.63 9.75 -5.77
N SER A 108 15.07 9.94 -4.52
CA SER A 108 15.18 8.84 -3.56
C SER A 108 13.82 8.51 -2.91
N VAL A 109 13.76 7.39 -2.19
CA VAL A 109 12.60 7.05 -1.33
C VAL A 109 12.27 8.16 -0.34
N GLU A 110 13.30 8.81 0.23
CA GLU A 110 13.13 9.88 1.21
C GLU A 110 12.52 11.13 0.57
N ASP A 111 12.92 11.45 -0.65
CA ASP A 111 12.37 12.60 -1.39
C ASP A 111 10.92 12.36 -1.76
N LEU A 112 10.59 11.15 -2.25
CA LEU A 112 9.21 10.77 -2.57
C LEU A 112 8.31 10.81 -1.32
N TRP A 113 8.79 10.29 -0.18
CA TRP A 113 8.07 10.36 1.09
C TRP A 113 7.79 11.80 1.52
N LYS A 114 8.81 12.66 1.49
CA LYS A 114 8.67 14.07 1.85
C LYS A 114 7.75 14.83 0.90
N ALA A 115 7.86 14.60 -0.40
CA ALA A 115 6.99 15.20 -1.41
C ALA A 115 5.52 14.84 -1.14
N TRP A 116 5.22 13.55 -0.94
CA TRP A 116 3.87 13.11 -0.60
C TRP A 116 3.39 13.73 0.73
N LYS A 117 4.20 13.68 1.79
CA LYS A 117 3.83 14.18 3.12
C LYS A 117 3.56 15.70 3.15
N THR A 118 4.24 16.46 2.30
CA THR A 118 4.06 17.91 2.19
C THR A 118 2.95 18.30 1.21
N SER A 119 2.39 17.33 0.47
CA SER A 119 1.29 17.57 -0.47
C SER A 119 -0.03 17.87 0.26
N GLU A 120 -0.96 18.49 -0.47
CA GLU A 120 -2.34 18.67 0.01
C GLU A 120 -3.01 17.32 0.33
N VAL A 121 -2.75 16.31 -0.50
CA VAL A 121 -3.34 14.97 -0.41
C VAL A 121 -3.08 14.32 0.95
N TYR A 122 -1.89 14.52 1.53
CA TYR A 122 -1.57 13.97 2.85
C TYR A 122 -2.58 14.44 3.92
N ASN A 123 -3.03 15.69 3.81
CA ASN A 123 -3.95 16.31 4.77
C ASN A 123 -5.43 16.05 4.48
N TRP A 124 -5.76 15.27 3.45
CA TRP A 124 -7.16 14.99 3.13
C TRP A 124 -7.86 14.24 4.25
N THR A 125 -9.04 14.74 4.59
CA THR A 125 -10.00 14.07 5.45
C THR A 125 -10.65 12.88 4.74
N VAL A 126 -11.35 12.04 5.51
CA VAL A 126 -12.15 10.94 4.96
C VAL A 126 -13.18 11.44 3.95
N ASP A 127 -13.78 12.62 4.18
CA ASP A 127 -14.77 13.20 3.27
C ASP A 127 -14.14 13.59 1.93
N GLU A 128 -12.93 14.16 1.95
CA GLU A 128 -12.21 14.53 0.72
C GLU A 128 -11.79 13.30 -0.08
N VAL A 129 -11.28 12.25 0.58
CA VAL A 129 -10.97 10.98 -0.09
C VAL A 129 -12.21 10.32 -0.69
N VAL A 130 -13.34 10.35 0.04
CA VAL A 130 -14.60 9.81 -0.48
C VAL A 130 -15.09 10.64 -1.67
N GLN A 131 -15.00 11.97 -1.61
CA GLN A 131 -15.37 12.82 -2.72
C GLN A 131 -14.49 12.51 -3.95
N TRP A 132 -13.18 12.38 -3.76
CA TRP A 132 -12.24 11.94 -4.80
C TRP A 132 -12.63 10.58 -5.41
N LEU A 133 -12.99 9.61 -4.57
CA LEU A 133 -13.46 8.29 -5.02
C LEU A 133 -14.72 8.39 -5.90
N ILE A 134 -15.65 9.28 -5.54
CA ILE A 134 -16.92 9.45 -6.27
C ILE A 134 -16.72 10.23 -7.57
N THR A 135 -16.03 11.37 -7.53
CA THR A 135 -15.97 12.30 -8.66
C THR A 135 -14.84 12.00 -9.62
N TYR A 136 -13.67 11.64 -9.09
CA TYR A 136 -12.48 11.44 -9.91
C TYR A 136 -12.25 9.97 -10.25
N VAL A 137 -12.44 9.07 -9.28
CA VAL A 137 -12.34 7.62 -9.52
C VAL A 137 -13.61 7.06 -10.14
N GLU A 138 -14.76 7.72 -9.92
CA GLU A 138 -16.08 7.31 -10.40
C GLU A 138 -16.46 5.91 -9.90
N LEU A 139 -16.17 5.63 -8.63
CA LEU A 139 -16.53 4.38 -7.96
C LEU A 139 -17.37 4.61 -6.68
N PRO A 140 -18.53 5.29 -6.80
CA PRO A 140 -19.37 5.65 -5.65
C PRO A 140 -19.85 4.45 -4.82
N GLN A 141 -19.94 3.26 -5.43
CA GLN A 141 -20.38 2.03 -4.77
C GLN A 141 -19.47 1.58 -3.61
N TYR A 142 -18.26 2.12 -3.47
CA TYR A 142 -17.35 1.80 -2.37
C TYR A 142 -17.29 2.88 -1.27
N GLU A 143 -18.08 3.95 -1.37
CA GLU A 143 -18.13 5.04 -0.40
C GLU A 143 -18.29 4.52 1.04
N GLU A 144 -19.28 3.65 1.28
CA GLU A 144 -19.56 3.14 2.63
C GLU A 144 -18.35 2.40 3.21
N THR A 145 -17.65 1.63 2.38
CA THR A 145 -16.44 0.90 2.79
C THR A 145 -15.31 1.88 3.14
N PHE A 146 -15.08 2.91 2.32
CA PHE A 146 -14.06 3.93 2.56
C PHE A 146 -14.32 4.69 3.85
N ARG A 147 -15.58 5.09 4.09
CA ARG A 147 -15.99 5.74 5.35
C ARG A 147 -15.82 4.82 6.55
N LYS A 148 -16.25 3.57 6.43
CA LYS A 148 -16.16 2.59 7.52
C LYS A 148 -14.72 2.30 7.93
N LEU A 149 -13.81 2.27 6.95
CA LEU A 149 -12.38 2.05 7.17
C LEU A 149 -11.63 3.34 7.52
N GLN A 150 -12.30 4.49 7.57
CA GLN A 150 -11.71 5.79 7.90
C GLN A 150 -10.52 6.13 7.00
N LEU A 151 -10.63 5.86 5.69
CA LEU A 151 -9.55 6.11 4.75
C LEU A 151 -9.39 7.62 4.50
N SER A 152 -8.31 8.19 5.03
CA SER A 152 -7.89 9.58 4.84
C SER A 152 -6.72 9.67 3.86
N GLY A 153 -6.21 10.89 3.64
CA GLY A 153 -5.04 11.18 2.81
C GLY A 153 -3.83 10.29 3.11
N HIS A 154 -3.63 9.96 4.39
CA HIS A 154 -2.58 9.07 4.87
C HIS A 154 -2.63 7.67 4.23
N ALA A 155 -3.81 7.19 3.83
CA ALA A 155 -3.97 5.87 3.22
C ALA A 155 -3.70 5.87 1.71
N MET A 156 -3.54 7.03 1.06
CA MET A 156 -3.45 7.13 -0.40
C MET A 156 -2.29 6.31 -1.01
N PRO A 157 -1.06 6.26 -0.44
CA PRO A 157 -0.02 5.37 -0.93
C PRO A 157 -0.42 3.89 -0.87
N ARG A 158 -1.13 3.49 0.19
CA ARG A 158 -1.63 2.10 0.34
C ARG A 158 -2.69 1.74 -0.70
N LEU A 159 -3.41 2.73 -1.23
CA LEU A 159 -4.36 2.55 -2.33
C LEU A 159 -3.67 2.53 -3.71
N ALA A 160 -2.46 3.09 -3.82
CA ALA A 160 -1.68 3.15 -5.07
C ALA A 160 -0.86 1.88 -5.36
N VAL A 161 -0.70 0.99 -4.38
CA VAL A 161 0.00 -0.29 -4.54
C VAL A 161 -0.94 -1.45 -4.86
N ASN A 162 -0.49 -2.38 -5.70
CA ASN A 162 -1.24 -3.59 -6.01
C ASN A 162 -1.16 -4.63 -4.88
N ASN A 163 -1.86 -4.38 -3.77
CA ASN A 163 -2.00 -5.32 -2.68
C ASN A 163 -3.34 -6.07 -2.76
N ALA A 164 -3.29 -7.34 -3.16
CA ALA A 164 -4.47 -8.16 -3.36
C ALA A 164 -5.36 -8.30 -2.11
N THR A 165 -4.77 -8.30 -0.91
CA THR A 165 -5.49 -8.39 0.37
C THR A 165 -6.23 -7.08 0.67
N MET A 166 -5.54 -5.94 0.53
CA MET A 166 -6.14 -4.61 0.72
C MET A 166 -7.31 -4.41 -0.25
N MET A 167 -7.07 -4.65 -1.54
CA MET A 167 -8.05 -4.41 -2.59
C MET A 167 -9.22 -5.42 -2.53
N GLY A 168 -8.91 -6.71 -2.38
CA GLY A 168 -9.90 -7.78 -2.47
C GLY A 168 -10.68 -8.02 -1.17
N THR A 169 -9.99 -8.08 -0.03
CA THR A 169 -10.59 -8.48 1.25
C THR A 169 -11.04 -7.28 2.06
N VAL A 170 -10.20 -6.25 2.16
CA VAL A 170 -10.46 -5.06 3.01
C VAL A 170 -11.44 -4.13 2.32
N LEU A 171 -11.14 -3.70 1.08
CA LEU A 171 -12.00 -2.82 0.29
C LEU A 171 -13.18 -3.54 -0.38
N LYS A 172 -13.17 -4.88 -0.39
CA LYS A 172 -14.18 -5.73 -1.04
C LYS A 172 -14.34 -5.43 -2.54
N MET A 173 -13.27 -5.02 -3.20
CA MET A 173 -13.25 -4.77 -4.64
C MET A 173 -12.91 -6.06 -5.39
N THR A 174 -13.92 -6.90 -5.64
CA THR A 174 -13.72 -8.16 -6.39
C THR A 174 -13.42 -7.91 -7.86
N ASP A 175 -14.02 -6.86 -8.43
CA ASP A 175 -13.84 -6.47 -9.83
C ASP A 175 -12.40 -6.01 -10.09
N ARG A 176 -11.74 -6.61 -11.09
CA ARG A 176 -10.36 -6.28 -11.45
C ARG A 176 -10.23 -4.88 -12.05
N SER A 177 -11.22 -4.45 -12.84
CA SER A 177 -11.22 -3.14 -13.48
C SER A 177 -11.33 -2.01 -12.45
N HIS A 178 -12.16 -2.19 -11.42
CA HIS A 178 -12.27 -1.22 -10.32
C HIS A 178 -10.97 -1.12 -9.52
N ARG A 179 -10.33 -2.27 -9.22
CA ARG A 179 -9.03 -2.29 -8.53
C ARG A 179 -7.96 -1.56 -9.32
N GLN A 180 -7.85 -1.84 -10.62
CA GLN A 180 -6.89 -1.18 -11.49
C GLN A 180 -7.17 0.32 -11.60
N LYS A 181 -8.44 0.71 -11.77
CA LYS A 181 -8.83 2.13 -11.85
C LYS A 181 -8.50 2.89 -10.56
N LEU A 182 -8.82 2.31 -9.39
CA LEU A 182 -8.47 2.90 -8.11
C LEU A 182 -6.96 3.03 -7.96
N GLN A 183 -6.22 1.95 -8.24
CA GLN A 183 -4.77 1.92 -8.10
C GLN A 183 -4.10 3.01 -8.95
N LEU A 184 -4.41 3.07 -10.25
CA LEU A 184 -3.80 4.03 -11.17
C LEU A 184 -4.13 5.47 -10.77
N LYS A 185 -5.36 5.74 -10.34
CA LYS A 185 -5.76 7.09 -9.89
C LYS A 185 -5.15 7.45 -8.56
N ALA A 186 -5.03 6.52 -7.62
CA ALA A 186 -4.36 6.75 -6.35
C ALA A 186 -2.86 7.01 -6.57
N LEU A 187 -2.23 6.26 -7.47
CA LEU A 187 -0.84 6.45 -7.87
C LEU A 187 -0.63 7.85 -8.47
N ASP A 188 -1.46 8.27 -9.43
CA ASP A 188 -1.41 9.64 -9.96
C ASP A 188 -1.59 10.70 -8.86
N THR A 189 -2.52 10.47 -7.94
CA THR A 189 -2.81 11.42 -6.85
C THR A 189 -1.66 11.51 -5.84
N VAL A 190 -0.97 10.41 -5.56
CA VAL A 190 0.20 10.38 -4.66
C VAL A 190 1.40 11.07 -5.29
N LEU A 191 1.63 10.85 -6.58
CA LEU A 191 2.79 11.41 -7.29
C LEU A 191 2.61 12.90 -7.64
N PHE A 192 1.37 13.35 -7.87
CA PHE A 192 1.12 14.66 -8.47
C PHE A 192 0.11 15.54 -7.73
N GLY A 193 -0.46 15.04 -6.62
CA GLY A 193 -1.42 15.78 -5.83
C GLY A 193 -2.87 15.65 -6.32
N PRO A 194 -3.78 16.50 -5.82
CA PRO A 194 -5.19 16.48 -6.18
C PRO A 194 -5.43 16.57 -7.70
N PRO A 195 -6.48 15.93 -8.22
CA PRO A 195 -6.88 16.15 -9.61
C PRO A 195 -7.32 17.61 -9.83
N LEU A 196 -6.88 18.20 -10.94
CA LEU A 196 -7.25 19.56 -11.37
C LEU A 196 -8.69 19.64 -11.90
#